data_AF-A0A1H9FUC7-F1
#
_entry.id   AF-A0A1H9FUC7-F1
#
_cell.length_a   1.000
_cell.length_b   1.000
_cell.length_c   1.000
_cell.angle_alpha   90.00
_cell.angle_beta   90.00
_cell.angle_gamma   90.00
#
_symmetry.space_group_name_H-M   'P 1'
#
loop_
_entity.id
_entity.type
_entity.pdbx_description
1 polymer ?
#
loop_
_entity_poly.entity_id
_entity_poly.type
_entity_poly.pdbx_seq_one_letter_code
_entity_poly.pdbx_strand_id
1 'polypeptide(L)'
;MFGTPVPAALVVAYGTAVGVFIDLDHFLIARFKTGHWDAVRFCLSHPATAVGDQSAIFEPGDVGVLSRLLSHVVIGGVAVPVLAALSVPLAIVTGAVLYAHLLADLVWDIALLEKQADAADSVDDLVRTVR
;
A
#
# COMPACT_ATOMS: atom_id res chain seq x y z
N MET A 1 -6.40 3.29 -37.06
CA MET A 1 -7.53 3.92 -36.35
C MET A 1 -6.95 5.01 -35.46
N PHE A 2 -7.14 6.28 -35.82
CA PHE A 2 -6.79 7.40 -34.94
C PHE A 2 -7.92 7.54 -33.92
N GLY A 3 -7.67 7.07 -32.70
CA GLY A 3 -8.63 7.18 -31.60
C GLY A 3 -8.88 8.65 -31.24
N THR A 4 -10.07 8.93 -30.71
CA THR A 4 -10.37 10.23 -30.10
C THR A 4 -9.31 10.57 -29.05
N PRO A 5 -8.69 11.76 -29.10
CA PRO A 5 -7.70 12.16 -28.11
C PRO A 5 -8.37 12.24 -26.74
N VAL A 6 -7.90 11.40 -25.81
CA VAL A 6 -8.32 11.47 -24.42
C VAL A 6 -7.54 12.60 -23.76
N PRO A 7 -8.19 13.57 -23.10
CA PRO A 7 -7.50 14.64 -22.40
C PRO A 7 -6.54 14.07 -21.35
N ALA A 8 -5.29 14.55 -21.31
CA ALA A 8 -4.28 14.08 -20.37
C ALA A 8 -4.76 14.19 -18.91
N ALA A 9 -5.51 15.23 -18.58
CA ALA A 9 -6.11 15.42 -17.25
C ALA A 9 -7.03 14.25 -16.84
N LEU A 10 -7.74 13.64 -17.80
CA LEU A 10 -8.63 12.52 -17.55
C LEU A 10 -7.84 11.24 -17.28
N VAL A 11 -6.72 11.05 -18.00
CA VAL A 11 -5.80 9.93 -17.77
C VAL A 11 -5.13 10.05 -16.40
N VAL A 12 -4.68 11.25 -16.02
CA VAL A 12 -4.11 11.52 -14.70
C VAL A 12 -5.15 11.29 -13.61
N ALA A 13 -6.35 11.84 -13.74
CA ALA A 13 -7.42 11.64 -12.76
C ALA A 13 -7.78 10.16 -12.59
N TYR A 14 -7.88 9.41 -13.69
CA TYR A 14 -8.09 7.96 -13.66
C TYR A 14 -6.94 7.24 -12.96
N GLY A 15 -5.69 7.54 -13.32
CA GLY A 15 -4.51 6.93 -12.69
C GLY A 15 -4.45 7.22 -11.20
N THR A 16 -4.70 8.46 -10.78
CA THR A 16 -4.80 8.82 -9.36
C THR A 16 -5.89 8.03 -8.66
N ALA A 17 -7.08 7.91 -9.26
CA ALA A 17 -8.16 7.12 -8.69
C ALA A 17 -7.74 5.65 -8.52
N VAL A 18 -7.17 5.02 -9.55
CA VAL A 18 -6.67 3.64 -9.48
C VAL A 18 -5.66 3.45 -8.36
N GLY A 19 -4.69 4.36 -8.22
CA GLY A 19 -3.70 4.31 -7.15
C GLY A 19 -4.30 4.45 -5.75
N VAL A 20 -5.31 5.32 -5.57
CA VAL A 20 -5.99 5.48 -4.28
C VAL A 20 -6.91 4.29 -3.97
N PHE A 21 -7.57 3.73 -4.99
CA PHE A 21 -8.52 2.63 -4.79
C PHE A 21 -7.83 1.31 -4.49
N ILE A 22 -6.60 1.09 -4.97
CA ILE A 22 -5.87 -0.13 -4.61
C ILE A 22 -5.55 -0.14 -3.11
N ASP A 23 -5.18 1.01 -2.52
CA ASP A 23 -4.92 1.16 -1.08
C ASP A 23 -6.13 0.84 -0.19
N LEU A 24 -7.35 0.88 -0.73
CA LEU A 24 -8.56 0.54 0.04
C LEU A 24 -8.63 -0.95 0.41
N ASP A 25 -7.85 -1.80 -0.25
CA ASP A 25 -7.74 -3.22 0.07
C ASP A 25 -7.25 -3.45 1.52
N HIS A 26 -6.44 -2.56 2.07
CA HIS A 26 -5.99 -2.57 3.45
C HIS A 26 -7.13 -2.49 4.44
N PHE A 27 -8.10 -1.61 4.18
CA PHE A 27 -9.29 -1.49 5.01
C PHE A 27 -10.13 -2.77 4.93
N LEU A 28 -10.17 -3.43 3.77
CA LEU A 28 -10.86 -4.71 3.58
C LEU A 28 -10.14 -5.89 4.26
N ILE A 29 -8.81 -5.95 4.18
CA ILE A 29 -7.99 -6.97 4.86
C ILE A 29 -8.06 -6.79 6.38
N ALA A 30 -7.93 -5.55 6.86
CA ALA A 30 -8.10 -5.22 8.26
C ALA A 30 -9.49 -5.67 8.75
N ARG A 31 -10.54 -5.41 7.96
CA ARG A 31 -11.91 -5.86 8.24
C ARG A 31 -12.06 -7.38 8.25
N PHE A 32 -11.36 -8.09 7.36
CA PHE A 32 -11.40 -9.56 7.28
C PHE A 32 -10.68 -10.22 8.46
N LYS A 33 -9.54 -9.66 8.89
CA LYS A 33 -8.76 -10.18 10.01
C LYS A 33 -9.35 -9.86 11.38
N THR A 34 -9.86 -8.64 11.58
CA THR A 34 -10.34 -8.19 12.91
C THR A 34 -11.85 -8.38 13.10
N GLY A 35 -12.63 -8.60 12.03
CA GLY A 35 -14.08 -8.79 12.10
C GLY A 35 -14.91 -7.53 12.40
N HIS A 36 -14.28 -6.41 12.76
CA HIS A 36 -14.94 -5.19 13.20
C HIS A 36 -14.45 -3.96 12.41
N TRP A 37 -15.28 -2.91 12.31
CA TRP A 37 -14.96 -1.65 11.62
C TRP A 37 -14.13 -0.69 12.49
N ASP A 38 -13.56 -1.18 13.57
CA ASP A 38 -12.95 -0.35 14.60
C ASP A 38 -11.69 0.37 14.10
N ALA A 39 -10.92 -0.22 13.19
CA ALA A 39 -9.78 0.44 12.55
C ALA A 39 -10.22 1.65 11.68
N VAL A 40 -11.33 1.53 10.95
CA VAL A 40 -11.90 2.62 10.13
C VAL A 40 -12.48 3.71 11.04
N ARG A 41 -13.17 3.30 12.11
CA ARG A 41 -13.73 4.23 13.09
C ARG A 41 -12.63 4.96 13.89
N PHE A 42 -11.53 4.29 14.21
CA PHE A 42 -10.39 4.88 14.89
C PHE A 42 -9.67 5.92 14.01
N CYS A 43 -9.38 5.60 12.74
CA CYS A 43 -8.79 6.54 11.79
C CYS A 43 -9.69 7.76 11.51
N LEU A 44 -11.01 7.56 11.46
CA LEU A 44 -11.97 8.67 11.32
C LEU A 44 -12.13 9.51 12.59
N SER A 45 -11.86 8.93 13.78
CA SER A 45 -11.96 9.63 15.06
C SER A 45 -10.71 10.46 15.38
N HIS A 46 -9.55 10.07 14.85
CA HIS A 46 -8.27 10.72 15.14
C HIS A 46 -7.41 10.90 13.87
N PRO A 47 -7.77 11.86 12.99
CA PRO A 47 -7.11 12.03 11.70
C PRO A 47 -5.64 12.44 11.81
N ALA A 48 -5.23 13.06 12.93
CA ALA A 48 -3.85 13.48 13.16
C ALA A 48 -2.91 12.32 13.56
N THR A 49 -3.41 11.30 14.25
CA THR A 49 -2.60 10.14 14.67
C THR A 49 -2.49 9.07 13.58
N ALA A 50 -3.45 9.00 12.65
CA ALA A 50 -3.37 8.12 11.47
C ALA A 50 -2.23 8.51 10.51
N VAL A 51 -1.80 9.78 10.54
CA VAL A 51 -0.71 10.31 9.72
C VAL A 51 0.61 10.40 10.49
N GLY A 52 0.56 10.50 11.82
CA GLY A 52 1.73 10.78 12.66
C GLY A 52 2.29 9.61 13.48
N ASP A 53 1.47 8.62 13.83
CA ASP A 53 1.90 7.57 14.78
C ASP A 53 1.17 6.24 14.56
N GLN A 54 1.65 5.46 13.57
CA GLN A 54 1.11 4.14 13.24
C GLN A 54 1.47 3.05 14.27
N SER A 55 2.29 3.36 15.28
CA SER A 55 2.76 2.40 16.29
C SER A 55 1.74 2.08 17.39
N ALA A 56 0.69 2.89 17.52
CA ALA A 56 -0.30 2.80 18.60
C ALA A 56 -1.61 2.09 18.22
N ILE A 57 -1.77 1.61 16.98
CA ILE A 57 -3.05 1.09 16.45
C ILE A 57 -2.98 -0.41 16.10
N PHE A 58 -1.80 -0.95 15.81
CA PHE A 58 -1.62 -2.37 15.51
C PHE A 58 -0.37 -2.90 16.22
N GLU A 59 -0.49 -4.06 16.88
CA GLU A 59 0.68 -4.80 17.34
C GLU A 59 1.58 -5.12 16.13
N PRO A 60 2.92 -5.06 16.27
CA PRO A 60 3.85 -5.43 15.20
C PRO A 60 3.59 -6.87 14.72
N GLY A 61 2.79 -7.03 13.65
CA GLY A 61 2.41 -8.34 13.11
C GLY A 61 0.99 -8.48 12.55
N ASP A 62 0.03 -7.62 12.91
CA ASP A 62 -1.38 -7.90 12.60
C ASP A 62 -1.77 -7.71 11.13
N VAL A 63 -1.16 -6.74 10.45
CA VAL A 63 -1.20 -6.57 8.99
C VAL A 63 0.22 -6.41 8.47
N GLY A 64 0.99 -7.51 8.52
CA GLY A 64 2.39 -7.50 8.10
C GLY A 64 2.59 -6.93 6.70
N VAL A 65 3.69 -6.20 6.52
CA VAL A 65 4.19 -5.61 5.26
C VAL A 65 4.03 -6.55 4.07
N LEU A 66 4.32 -7.84 4.27
CA LEU A 66 4.21 -8.88 3.25
C LEU A 66 2.75 -9.16 2.81
N SER A 67 1.79 -9.08 3.73
CA SER A 67 0.36 -9.27 3.45
C SER A 67 -0.21 -8.11 2.62
N ARG A 68 0.29 -6.89 2.87
CA ARG A 68 -0.02 -5.67 2.12
C ARG A 68 0.45 -5.80 0.67
N LEU A 69 1.74 -6.06 0.46
CA LEU A 69 2.32 -6.29 -0.86
C LEU A 69 1.65 -7.45 -1.61
N LEU A 70 1.34 -8.56 -0.92
CA LEU A 70 0.68 -9.71 -1.55
C LEU A 70 -0.71 -9.36 -2.07
N SER A 71 -1.52 -8.62 -1.31
CA SER A 71 -2.84 -8.20 -1.77
C SER A 71 -2.77 -7.33 -3.02
N HIS A 72 -1.84 -6.35 -3.02
CA HIS A 72 -1.60 -5.46 -4.16
C HIS A 72 -1.22 -6.24 -5.42
N VAL A 73 -0.32 -7.23 -5.26
CA VAL A 73 0.11 -8.11 -6.35
C VAL A 73 -1.05 -8.96 -6.86
N VAL A 74 -1.89 -9.53 -5.98
CA VAL A 74 -3.05 -10.34 -6.39
C VAL A 74 -4.09 -9.49 -7.11
N ILE A 75 -4.41 -8.31 -6.59
CA ILE A 75 -5.37 -7.38 -7.20
C ILE A 75 -4.85 -6.92 -8.57
N GLY A 76 -3.59 -6.47 -8.65
CA GLY A 76 -2.97 -6.08 -9.91
C GLY A 76 -2.92 -7.24 -10.91
N GLY A 77 -2.58 -8.43 -10.44
CA GLY A 77 -2.51 -9.66 -11.23
C GLY A 77 -3.85 -10.13 -11.80
N VAL A 78 -4.97 -9.74 -11.21
CA VAL A 78 -6.33 -10.04 -11.75
C VAL A 78 -6.88 -8.86 -12.54
N ALA A 79 -6.76 -7.64 -12.03
CA ALA A 79 -7.33 -6.44 -12.63
C ALA A 79 -6.69 -6.13 -13.98
N VAL A 80 -5.37 -6.26 -14.12
CA VAL A 80 -4.67 -5.93 -15.37
C VAL A 80 -5.04 -6.89 -16.51
N PRO A 81 -5.06 -8.24 -16.34
CA PRO A 81 -5.52 -9.15 -17.39
C PRO A 81 -7.00 -8.96 -17.77
N VAL A 82 -7.88 -8.71 -16.80
CA VAL A 82 -9.30 -8.41 -17.08
C VAL A 82 -9.42 -7.13 -17.90
N LEU A 83 -8.68 -6.08 -17.54
CA LEU A 83 -8.63 -4.85 -18.32
C LEU A 83 -8.01 -5.07 -19.69
N ALA A 84 -7.01 -5.94 -19.83
CA ALA A 84 -6.40 -6.23 -21.12
C ALA A 84 -7.37 -6.91 -22.08
N ALA A 85 -8.28 -7.76 -21.56
CA ALA A 85 -9.36 -8.35 -22.35
C ALA A 85 -10.42 -7.34 -22.80
N LEU A 86 -10.62 -6.24 -22.05
CA LEU A 86 -11.62 -5.21 -22.35
C LEU A 86 -11.04 -4.04 -23.18
N SER A 87 -9.83 -3.59 -22.84
CA SER A 87 -9.14 -2.44 -23.42
C SER A 87 -7.64 -2.45 -23.09
N VAL A 88 -6.82 -2.83 -24.07
CA VAL A 88 -5.36 -2.85 -23.95
C VAL A 88 -4.77 -1.49 -23.50
N PRO A 89 -5.18 -0.33 -24.04
CA PRO A 89 -4.65 0.96 -23.58
C PRO A 89 -4.95 1.23 -22.09
N LEU A 90 -6.14 0.85 -21.62
CA LEU A 90 -6.54 1.03 -20.22
C LEU A 90 -5.75 0.09 -19.30
N ALA A 91 -5.48 -1.13 -19.76
CA ALA A 91 -4.64 -2.09 -19.06
C ALA A 91 -3.20 -1.61 -18.92
N ILE A 92 -2.64 -0.98 -19.95
CA ILE A 92 -1.28 -0.40 -19.91
C ILE A 92 -1.21 0.73 -18.87
N VAL A 93 -2.14 1.70 -18.92
CA VAL A 93 -2.16 2.82 -17.96
C VAL A 93 -2.34 2.30 -16.53
N THR A 94 -3.29 1.39 -16.33
CA THR A 94 -3.57 0.79 -15.02
C THR A 94 -2.35 0.02 -14.51
N GLY A 95 -1.77 -0.85 -15.34
CA GLY A 95 -0.58 -1.62 -14.98
C GLY A 95 0.62 -0.75 -14.64
N ALA A 96 0.85 0.33 -15.38
CA ALA A 96 1.94 1.27 -15.09
C ALA A 96 1.76 1.99 -13.74
N VAL A 97 0.55 2.45 -13.44
CA VAL A 97 0.23 3.10 -12.16
C VAL A 97 0.39 2.12 -11.01
N LEU A 98 -0.18 0.92 -11.13
CA LEU A 98 -0.06 -0.10 -10.10
C LEU A 98 1.40 -0.49 -9.88
N TYR A 99 2.17 -0.72 -10.94
CA TYR A 99 3.59 -1.03 -10.83
C TYR A 99 4.37 0.05 -10.07
N ALA A 100 4.17 1.32 -10.44
CA ALA A 100 4.85 2.44 -9.77
C ALA A 100 4.48 2.52 -8.28
N HIS A 101 3.22 2.27 -7.96
CA HIS A 101 2.72 2.24 -6.58
C HIS A 101 3.34 1.08 -5.78
N LEU A 102 3.29 -0.16 -6.29
CA LEU A 102 3.91 -1.31 -5.65
C LEU A 102 5.42 -1.13 -5.45
N LEU A 103 6.10 -0.49 -6.41
CA LEU A 103 7.54 -0.23 -6.31
C LEU A 103 7.85 0.78 -5.21
N ALA A 104 7.06 1.86 -5.11
CA ALA A 104 7.21 2.85 -4.05
C ALA A 104 7.03 2.20 -2.67
N ASP A 105 6.02 1.35 -2.54
CA ASP A 105 5.74 0.57 -1.33
C ASP A 105 6.90 -0.34 -0.96
N LEU A 106 7.41 -1.11 -1.92
CA LEU A 106 8.54 -2.01 -1.69
C LEU A 106 9.81 -1.26 -1.26
N VAL A 107 10.12 -0.14 -1.91
CA VAL A 107 11.28 0.68 -1.56
C VAL A 107 11.14 1.24 -0.15
N TRP A 108 9.95 1.73 0.21
CA TRP A 108 9.67 2.23 1.55
C TRP A 108 9.82 1.14 2.61
N ASP A 109 9.30 -0.05 2.32
CA ASP A 109 9.33 -1.19 3.24
C ASP A 109 10.76 -1.67 3.49
N ILE A 110 11.60 -1.73 2.45
CA ILE A 110 13.04 -2.05 2.60
C ILE A 110 13.73 -1.00 3.47
N ALA A 111 13.54 0.28 3.17
CA ALA A 111 14.15 1.37 3.93
C ALA A 111 13.71 1.39 5.40
N LEU A 112 12.47 0.97 5.69
CA LEU A 112 11.97 0.85 7.06
C LEU A 112 12.60 -0.34 7.79
N LEU A 113 12.73 -1.49 7.13
CA LEU A 113 13.35 -2.69 7.69
C LEU A 113 14.84 -2.47 8.01
N GLU A 114 15.58 -1.80 7.13
CA GLU A 114 16.99 -1.45 7.37
C GLU A 114 17.14 -0.59 8.63
N LYS A 115 16.30 0.46 8.77
CA LYS A 115 16.29 1.31 9.96
C LYS A 115 15.97 0.54 11.25
N GLN A 116 15.08 -0.45 11.18
CA GLN A 116 14.74 -1.29 12.32
C GLN A 116 15.88 -2.24 12.70
N ALA A 117 16.60 -2.79 11.72
CA ALA A 117 17.78 -3.62 11.96
C ALA A 117 18.91 -2.81 12.61
N ASP A 118 19.22 -1.63 12.06
CA ASP A 118 20.25 -0.74 12.62
C ASP A 118 19.93 -0.34 14.08
N ALA A 119 18.65 -0.08 14.36
CA ALA A 119 18.20 0.22 15.72
C ALA A 119 18.36 -0.97 16.66
N ALA A 120 18.03 -2.19 16.22
CA ALA A 120 18.20 -3.40 17.03
C ALA A 120 19.67 -3.68 17.35
N ASP A 121 20.57 -3.52 16.38
CA ASP A 121 22.02 -3.69 16.57
C ASP A 121 22.56 -2.67 17.57
N SER A 122 22.13 -1.41 17.48
CA SER A 122 22.52 -0.35 18.42
C SER A 122 22.10 -0.65 19.87
N VAL A 123 20.95 -1.30 20.04
CA VAL A 123 20.44 -1.71 21.36
C VAL A 123 21.23 -2.88 21.91
N ASP A 124 21.59 -3.89 21.10
CA ASP A 124 22.44 -5.01 21.53
C ASP A 124 23.83 -4.50 21.99
N ASP A 125 24.42 -3.56 21.25
CA ASP A 125 25.70 -2.93 21.59
C ASP A 125 25.63 -2.15 22.92
N LEU A 126 24.53 -1.42 23.16
CA LEU A 126 24.32 -0.74 24.44
C LEU A 126 24.22 -1.74 25.60
N VAL A 127 23.45 -2.82 25.42
CA VAL A 127 23.29 -3.89 26.43
C VAL A 127 24.63 -4.56 26.74
N ARG A 128 25.48 -4.79 25.73
CA ARG A 128 26.84 -5.33 25.92
C ARG A 128 27.76 -4.37 26.68
N THR A 129 27.61 -3.07 26.47
CA THR A 129 28.47 -2.06 27.11
C THR A 129 28.15 -1.88 28.61
N VAL A 130 26.90 -2.12 29.01
CA VAL A 130 26.42 -1.94 30.40
C VAL A 130 26.62 -3.20 31.27
N ARG A 131 26.91 -4.35 30.65
CA ARG A 131 27.11 -5.64 31.32
C ARG A 131 28.57 -5.90 31.68
#